data_AF-A0A8T5RF27-F1
#
_entry.id   AF-A0A8T5RF27-F1
#
_cell.length_a   1.000
_cell.length_b   1.000
_cell.length_c   1.000
_cell.angle_alpha   90.00
_cell.angle_beta   90.00
_cell.angle_gamma   90.00
#
_symmetry.space_group_name_H-M   'P 1'
#
loop_
_entity.id
_entity.type
_entity.pdbx_description
1 polymer ?
#
loop_
_entity_poly.entity_id
_entity_poly.type
_entity_poly.pdbx_seq_one_letter_code
_entity_poly.pdbx_strand_id
1 'polypeptide(L)'
;MAKDKKKKKKKESSEGNNNSFSQMMGQDSSKKHKTKATAVGELPFGVSLGNPIDRSTDQLFLGTDYREVLIPERSWGEILADIEHWTPLPFTHGIEMELIIANDAGEYPPGDEMVFRMKEIVKDAIKIMDQILYEGREDFLPVPDYIKQKVLARPWGRDDIEKGFAMDIKYQLPDGAEVDIDTFARDGNVTAVTYILELVTPPCEYAEELAYWASTLFLLAKTTLPNDLHIIASAINPAAKEYMRGLTQADHSHIGSFKTDLEKVQAYCMIRNFIPHIIALTCNSPILNNQPTDVVKIVNNRITAPNCIRSLRLKNNTTMLSNNDPKHYIPYITSYDEKTMNYFLQVIQKASLEDGRFQDVFPYTEWNTIEIRISDAQISICRRIGIALILQAMCYKARKLLEQEIWIPDAGSETIAYNRKTAIERGLISLFRPQNLKREHLAQYDPEFAEQYLGPENQPVRYMMQACQRMFFYLKDVLKELGFLYSPFLKPILQSVFGNVSYAEPPITEAEYQLSLYQYKLDNNENPNILNDLIYFTIEYCQDPLNNPLTGILSLPREMRE
;
A
#
# COMPACT_ATOMS: atom_id res chain seq x y z
N MET A 1 20.19 4.24 68.07
CA MET A 1 20.70 5.21 67.07
C MET A 1 22.08 4.70 66.66
N ALA A 2 22.51 4.50 65.41
CA ALA A 2 21.91 4.54 64.08
C ALA A 2 22.70 3.52 63.22
N LYS A 3 22.04 2.90 62.23
CA LYS A 3 22.63 1.92 61.30
C LYS A 3 23.27 2.63 60.10
N ASP A 4 24.50 2.27 59.77
CA ASP A 4 25.18 2.63 58.52
C ASP A 4 24.51 1.99 57.30
N LYS A 5 24.16 2.81 56.30
CA LYS A 5 23.77 2.36 54.96
C LYS A 5 24.66 3.04 53.91
N LYS A 6 25.58 2.27 53.34
CA LYS A 6 26.29 2.59 52.09
C LYS A 6 25.29 2.64 50.92
N LYS A 7 25.12 3.81 50.30
CA LYS A 7 24.44 3.97 49.01
C LYS A 7 25.37 3.49 47.87
N LYS A 8 25.01 2.39 47.20
CA LYS A 8 25.53 2.02 45.87
C LYS A 8 24.91 2.98 44.84
N LYS A 9 25.75 3.70 44.07
CA LYS A 9 25.34 4.36 42.83
C LYS A 9 25.02 3.26 41.80
N LYS A 10 23.75 3.18 41.37
CA LYS A 10 23.35 2.46 40.16
C LYS A 10 23.77 3.31 38.96
N LYS A 11 24.51 2.71 38.01
CA LYS A 11 24.63 3.20 36.64
C LYS A 11 23.24 3.14 36.02
N GLU A 12 22.73 4.27 35.54
CA GLU A 12 21.61 4.29 34.61
C GLU A 12 22.13 3.74 33.28
N SER A 13 21.58 2.59 32.88
CA SER A 13 21.60 2.15 31.48
C SER A 13 20.60 3.01 30.74
N SER A 14 21.05 3.73 29.72
CA SER A 14 20.21 4.41 28.75
C SER A 14 19.51 3.36 27.89
N GLU A 15 18.35 2.88 28.32
CA GLU A 15 17.38 2.29 27.39
C GLU A 15 16.80 3.45 26.58
N GLY A 16 17.07 3.45 25.27
CA GLY A 16 16.50 4.39 24.32
C GLY A 16 14.97 4.30 24.38
N ASN A 17 14.33 5.42 24.64
CA ASN A 17 12.88 5.54 24.73
C ASN A 17 12.30 5.50 23.31
N ASN A 18 12.29 4.32 22.69
CA ASN A 18 11.79 4.08 21.32
C ASN A 18 10.26 3.98 21.34
N ASN A 19 9.57 5.09 21.61
CA ASN A 19 8.11 5.18 21.41
C ASN A 19 7.83 5.66 19.98
N SER A 20 6.70 5.26 19.39
CA SER A 20 6.33 5.76 18.06
C SER A 20 5.98 7.25 18.08
N PHE A 21 6.16 7.96 16.96
CA PHE A 21 5.86 9.39 16.87
C PHE A 21 4.42 9.72 17.29
N SER A 22 3.46 8.87 16.91
CA SER A 22 2.06 8.99 17.32
C SER A 22 1.87 8.78 18.82
N GLN A 23 2.64 7.89 19.45
CA GLN A 23 2.63 7.68 20.91
C GLN A 23 3.31 8.83 21.66
N MET A 24 4.38 9.40 21.11
CA MET A 24 5.08 10.55 21.69
C MET A 24 4.20 11.81 21.71
N MET A 25 3.42 12.04 20.65
CA MET A 25 2.49 13.17 20.55
C MET A 25 1.15 12.93 21.28
N GLY A 26 0.79 11.67 21.54
CA GLY A 26 -0.51 11.28 22.09
C GLY A 26 -0.67 11.37 23.62
N GLN A 27 0.38 11.70 24.37
CA GLN A 27 0.37 11.60 25.85
C GLN A 27 -0.61 12.55 26.58
N ASP A 28 -1.20 13.54 25.92
CA ASP A 28 -2.16 14.48 26.54
C ASP A 28 -3.65 14.14 26.37
N SER A 29 -4.02 13.01 25.75
CA SER A 29 -5.42 12.75 25.36
C SER A 29 -6.11 11.54 26.04
N SER A 30 -5.51 10.91 27.05
CA SER A 30 -6.10 9.75 27.74
C SER A 30 -7.20 10.10 28.76
N LYS A 31 -8.22 10.88 28.35
CA LYS A 31 -9.53 10.86 29.03
C LYS A 31 -10.42 9.87 28.29
N LYS A 32 -10.70 8.72 28.94
CA LYS A 32 -11.78 7.79 28.55
C LYS A 32 -13.09 8.57 28.41
N HIS A 33 -13.39 9.04 27.21
CA HIS A 33 -14.68 9.63 26.89
C HIS A 33 -15.69 8.49 26.69
N LYS A 34 -16.65 8.37 27.62
CA LYS A 34 -17.86 7.57 27.41
C LYS A 34 -18.70 8.26 26.33
N THR A 35 -18.55 7.84 25.07
CA THR A 35 -19.38 8.29 23.96
C THR A 35 -20.70 7.51 23.92
N LYS A 36 -21.79 8.23 23.62
CA LYS A 36 -23.15 7.70 23.58
C LYS A 36 -23.45 7.33 22.12
N ALA A 37 -23.22 6.07 21.76
CA ALA A 37 -23.50 5.57 20.42
C ALA A 37 -25.00 5.67 20.09
N THR A 38 -25.34 6.25 18.95
CA THR A 38 -26.71 6.24 18.41
C THR A 38 -26.76 5.29 17.22
N ALA A 39 -27.54 4.22 17.33
CA ALA A 39 -27.83 3.33 16.21
C ALA A 39 -28.75 4.07 15.22
N VAL A 40 -28.23 4.41 14.05
CA VAL A 40 -28.99 5.02 12.95
C VAL A 40 -28.57 4.32 11.65
N GLY A 41 -29.51 3.64 11.00
CA GLY A 41 -29.35 3.07 9.64
C GLY A 41 -28.53 1.79 9.52
N GLU A 42 -28.56 1.20 8.31
CA GLU A 42 -28.00 -0.09 7.83
C GLU A 42 -26.46 -0.24 7.97
N LEU A 43 -25.89 0.08 9.14
CA LEU A 43 -24.48 -0.17 9.40
C LEU A 43 -24.25 -1.66 9.68
N PRO A 44 -23.10 -2.22 9.25
CA PRO A 44 -22.75 -3.60 9.57
C PRO A 44 -22.71 -3.85 11.09
N PHE A 45 -22.88 -5.11 11.47
CA PHE A 45 -22.89 -5.51 12.88
C PHE A 45 -21.65 -5.00 13.62
N GLY A 46 -21.88 -4.31 14.74
CA GLY A 46 -20.83 -3.75 15.60
C GLY A 46 -20.28 -2.39 15.17
N VAL A 47 -20.48 -1.97 13.92
CA VAL A 47 -20.10 -0.62 13.49
C VAL A 47 -21.07 0.40 14.07
N SER A 48 -20.55 1.48 14.65
CA SER A 48 -21.38 2.54 15.22
C SER A 48 -20.86 3.93 14.88
N LEU A 49 -21.75 4.92 14.93
CA LEU A 49 -21.40 6.32 14.72
C LEU A 49 -21.10 7.00 16.06
N GLY A 50 -19.98 7.71 16.09
CA GLY A 50 -19.60 8.57 17.20
C GLY A 50 -20.03 10.02 16.98
N ASN A 51 -19.19 10.95 17.43
CA ASN A 51 -19.54 12.37 17.45
C ASN A 51 -19.60 12.97 16.03
N PRO A 52 -20.42 14.01 15.81
CA PRO A 52 -20.30 14.85 14.62
C PRO A 52 -18.97 15.60 14.62
N ILE A 53 -18.37 15.73 13.44
CA ILE A 53 -17.14 16.50 13.22
C ILE A 53 -17.46 17.62 12.22
N ASP A 54 -17.16 18.86 12.59
CA ASP A 54 -17.34 20.00 11.69
C ASP A 54 -16.14 20.13 10.75
N ARG A 55 -16.41 20.00 9.44
CA ARG A 55 -15.46 20.19 8.35
C ARG A 55 -15.87 21.32 7.41
N SER A 56 -16.91 22.09 7.75
CA SER A 56 -17.52 23.07 6.86
C SER A 56 -16.57 24.19 6.41
N THR A 57 -15.51 24.46 7.16
CA THR A 57 -14.51 25.49 6.85
C THR A 57 -13.30 24.98 6.08
N ASP A 58 -13.11 23.66 5.97
CA ASP A 58 -11.94 23.09 5.26
C ASP A 58 -12.30 22.76 3.81
N GLN A 59 -11.78 23.57 2.89
CA GLN A 59 -12.04 23.42 1.46
C GLN A 59 -11.46 22.13 0.85
N LEU A 60 -10.60 21.40 1.57
CA LEU A 60 -10.10 20.11 1.10
C LEU A 60 -11.11 18.97 1.25
N PHE A 61 -12.10 19.12 2.14
CA PHE A 61 -13.09 18.09 2.42
C PHE A 61 -14.35 18.27 1.59
N LEU A 62 -14.84 17.16 1.03
CA LEU A 62 -16.11 17.08 0.33
C LEU A 62 -17.17 16.37 1.17
N GLY A 63 -18.44 16.62 0.89
CA GLY A 63 -19.56 15.98 1.56
C GLY A 63 -20.06 16.70 2.81
N THR A 64 -21.00 16.09 3.50
CA THR A 64 -21.81 16.70 4.55
C THR A 64 -21.93 15.78 5.76
N ASP A 65 -22.26 16.34 6.95
CA ASP A 65 -22.51 15.59 8.20
C ASP A 65 -21.44 14.51 8.48
N TYR A 66 -20.19 14.96 8.62
CA TYR A 66 -19.08 14.08 9.01
C TYR A 66 -19.34 13.50 10.39
N ARG A 67 -19.20 12.18 10.52
CA ARG A 67 -19.35 11.44 11.77
C ARG A 67 -18.14 10.57 12.01
N GLU A 68 -17.71 10.47 13.25
CA GLU A 68 -16.78 9.42 13.68
C GLU A 68 -17.37 8.04 13.37
N VAL A 69 -16.54 7.14 12.85
CA VAL A 69 -16.90 5.75 12.57
C VAL A 69 -16.11 4.85 13.51
N LEU A 70 -16.82 4.12 14.35
CA LEU A 70 -16.27 3.20 15.33
C LEU A 70 -16.41 1.78 14.77
N ILE A 71 -15.30 1.21 14.33
CA ILE A 71 -15.18 -0.17 13.88
C ILE A 71 -14.80 -1.03 15.11
N PRO A 72 -15.49 -2.15 15.37
CA PRO A 72 -15.15 -3.05 16.47
C PRO A 72 -13.68 -3.46 16.46
N GLU A 73 -13.02 -3.37 17.60
CA GLU A 73 -11.67 -3.90 17.76
C GLU A 73 -11.76 -5.42 18.01
N ARG A 74 -11.10 -6.18 17.14
CA ARG A 74 -10.82 -7.62 17.30
C ARG A 74 -9.32 -7.80 17.17
N SER A 75 -8.74 -8.72 17.92
CA SER A 75 -7.33 -9.08 17.73
C SER A 75 -7.15 -9.82 16.40
N TRP A 76 -5.94 -9.75 15.84
CA TRP A 76 -5.66 -10.47 14.59
C TRP A 76 -5.90 -11.98 14.73
N GLY A 77 -5.52 -12.59 15.85
CA GLY A 77 -5.78 -14.01 16.11
C GLY A 77 -7.27 -14.38 16.12
N GLU A 78 -8.13 -13.51 16.64
CA GLU A 78 -9.59 -13.72 16.62
C GLU A 78 -10.19 -13.58 15.22
N ILE A 79 -9.66 -12.69 14.37
CA ILE A 79 -10.09 -12.56 12.97
C ILE A 79 -9.61 -13.77 12.16
N LEU A 80 -8.36 -14.18 12.35
CA LEU A 80 -7.74 -15.27 11.62
C LEU A 80 -8.42 -16.62 11.92
N ALA A 81 -8.89 -16.84 13.15
CA ALA A 81 -9.62 -18.06 13.52
C ALA A 81 -11.06 -18.11 12.98
N ASP A 82 -11.61 -16.98 12.54
CA ASP A 82 -13.02 -16.82 12.16
C ASP A 82 -13.21 -16.88 10.63
N ILE A 83 -12.81 -18.02 10.05
CA ILE A 83 -12.79 -18.25 8.59
C ILE A 83 -14.17 -18.02 7.95
N GLU A 84 -15.25 -18.37 8.66
CA GLU A 84 -16.63 -18.20 8.16
C GLU A 84 -17.01 -16.75 7.86
N HIS A 85 -16.31 -15.78 8.48
CA HIS A 85 -16.54 -14.35 8.30
C HIS A 85 -15.39 -13.64 7.60
N TRP A 86 -14.46 -14.38 6.98
CA TRP A 86 -13.45 -13.78 6.13
C TRP A 86 -14.09 -13.05 4.94
N THR A 87 -13.45 -11.97 4.55
CA THR A 87 -13.96 -11.04 3.55
C THR A 87 -13.51 -11.51 2.16
N PRO A 88 -14.44 -11.98 1.29
CA PRO A 88 -14.08 -12.51 -0.02
C PRO A 88 -13.61 -11.42 -0.98
N LEU A 89 -12.63 -11.78 -1.81
CA LEU A 89 -12.12 -10.96 -2.91
C LEU A 89 -12.80 -11.38 -4.22
N PRO A 90 -13.38 -10.45 -4.99
CA PRO A 90 -14.05 -10.78 -6.25
C PRO A 90 -13.15 -11.35 -7.36
N PHE A 91 -11.84 -11.21 -7.18
CA PHE A 91 -10.75 -11.65 -8.05
C PHE A 91 -9.63 -12.18 -7.15
N THR A 92 -8.85 -13.14 -7.62
CA THR A 92 -7.65 -13.55 -6.87
C THR A 92 -6.67 -12.38 -6.76
N HIS A 93 -5.99 -12.25 -5.63
CA HIS A 93 -5.02 -11.18 -5.38
C HIS A 93 -3.71 -11.73 -4.81
N GLY A 94 -2.59 -11.43 -5.45
CA GLY A 94 -1.24 -11.63 -4.91
C GLY A 94 -0.51 -10.29 -4.76
N ILE A 95 0.40 -10.20 -3.79
CA ILE A 95 1.25 -9.02 -3.58
C ILE A 95 2.71 -9.46 -3.62
N GLU A 96 3.51 -8.78 -4.44
CA GLU A 96 4.98 -8.80 -4.35
C GLU A 96 5.41 -7.62 -3.47
N MET A 97 6.12 -7.92 -2.38
CA MET A 97 6.60 -6.95 -1.41
C MET A 97 8.11 -6.81 -1.57
N GLU A 98 8.56 -5.72 -2.17
CA GLU A 98 9.98 -5.41 -2.26
C GLU A 98 10.40 -4.64 -0.99
N LEU A 99 11.46 -5.11 -0.33
CA LEU A 99 11.93 -4.57 0.94
C LEU A 99 13.43 -4.29 0.89
N ILE A 100 13.84 -3.26 1.62
CA ILE A 100 15.25 -2.90 1.78
C ILE A 100 15.86 -3.80 2.85
N ILE A 101 17.05 -4.36 2.56
CA ILE A 101 17.93 -4.94 3.57
C ILE A 101 19.18 -4.07 3.69
N ALA A 102 19.43 -3.53 4.89
CA ALA A 102 20.59 -2.68 5.15
C ALA A 102 21.13 -2.87 6.57
N ASN A 103 22.37 -2.45 6.83
CA ASN A 103 22.97 -2.45 8.17
C ASN A 103 22.46 -1.28 9.04
N ASP A 104 22.96 -1.16 10.28
CA ASP A 104 22.63 -0.07 11.23
C ASP A 104 22.87 1.35 10.68
N ALA A 105 23.76 1.51 9.71
CA ALA A 105 24.07 2.79 9.07
C ALA A 105 23.23 3.05 7.81
N GLY A 106 22.38 2.10 7.42
CA GLY A 106 21.59 2.16 6.20
C GLY A 106 22.43 1.87 4.95
N GLU A 107 23.57 1.20 5.09
CA GLU A 107 24.39 0.78 3.97
C GLU A 107 23.94 -0.60 3.48
N TYR A 108 23.83 -0.74 2.16
CA TYR A 108 23.60 -2.04 1.54
C TYR A 108 24.86 -2.90 1.64
N PRO A 109 24.75 -4.19 2.01
CA PRO A 109 25.93 -5.03 2.03
C PRO A 109 26.43 -5.29 0.60
N PRO A 110 27.73 -5.59 0.41
CA PRO A 110 28.30 -5.84 -0.92
C PRO A 110 27.57 -6.95 -1.68
N GLY A 111 27.41 -6.79 -2.99
CA GLY A 111 26.63 -7.71 -3.84
C GLY A 111 27.00 -9.19 -3.71
N ASP A 112 28.28 -9.52 -3.84
CA ASP A 112 28.77 -10.92 -3.74
C ASP A 112 28.51 -11.53 -2.35
N GLU A 113 28.66 -10.72 -1.30
CA GLU A 113 28.36 -11.13 0.07
C GLU A 113 26.86 -11.36 0.26
N MET A 114 26.02 -10.48 -0.29
CA MET A 114 24.57 -10.62 -0.23
C MET A 114 24.06 -11.85 -0.94
N VAL A 115 24.64 -12.23 -2.09
CA VAL A 115 24.25 -13.47 -2.78
C VAL A 115 24.47 -14.69 -1.88
N PHE A 116 25.62 -14.76 -1.21
CA PHE A 116 25.92 -15.86 -0.29
C PHE A 116 25.00 -15.83 0.94
N ARG A 117 24.90 -14.68 1.61
CA ARG A 117 24.06 -14.52 2.80
C ARG A 117 22.60 -14.86 2.49
N MET A 118 22.10 -14.41 1.33
CA MET A 118 20.73 -14.70 0.94
C MET A 118 20.47 -16.18 0.76
N LYS A 119 21.38 -16.91 0.12
CA LYS A 119 21.23 -18.36 -0.05
C LYS A 119 21.03 -19.07 1.31
N GLU A 120 21.75 -18.63 2.34
CA GLU A 120 21.58 -19.17 3.70
C GLU A 120 20.26 -18.71 4.33
N ILE A 121 19.89 -17.43 4.18
CA ILE A 121 18.59 -16.89 4.64
C ILE A 121 17.43 -17.69 4.02
N VAL A 122 17.47 -17.99 2.71
CA VAL A 122 16.43 -18.77 2.02
C VAL A 122 16.39 -20.22 2.51
N LYS A 123 17.53 -20.86 2.77
CA LYS A 123 17.55 -22.22 3.36
C LYS A 123 16.91 -22.25 4.75
N ASP A 124 17.21 -21.25 5.58
CA ASP A 124 16.58 -21.12 6.89
C ASP A 124 15.08 -20.82 6.74
N ALA A 125 14.71 -19.97 5.78
CA ALA A 125 13.32 -19.67 5.46
C ALA A 125 12.52 -20.93 5.08
N ILE A 126 13.06 -21.80 4.22
CA ILE A 126 12.45 -23.09 3.84
C ILE A 126 12.20 -23.96 5.07
N LYS A 127 13.23 -24.12 5.91
CA LYS A 127 13.12 -24.94 7.12
C LYS A 127 12.07 -24.40 8.09
N ILE A 128 12.05 -23.09 8.30
CA ILE A 128 11.11 -22.46 9.22
C ILE A 128 9.68 -22.48 8.67
N MET A 129 9.51 -22.22 7.37
CA MET A 129 8.21 -22.29 6.71
C MET A 129 7.63 -23.71 6.76
N ASP A 130 8.45 -24.74 6.59
CA ASP A 130 8.02 -26.14 6.78
C ASP A 130 7.51 -26.39 8.21
N GLN A 131 8.21 -25.87 9.23
CA GLN A 131 7.75 -25.95 10.62
C GLN A 131 6.43 -25.20 10.84
N ILE A 132 6.29 -23.97 10.30
CA ILE A 132 5.06 -23.18 10.41
C ILE A 132 3.87 -23.97 9.83
N LEU A 133 4.02 -24.49 8.61
CA LEU A 133 2.94 -25.15 7.87
C LEU A 133 2.54 -26.51 8.45
N TYR A 134 3.51 -27.30 8.93
CA TYR A 134 3.28 -28.72 9.24
C TYR A 134 3.50 -29.12 10.71
N GLU A 135 4.28 -28.37 11.48
CA GLU A 135 4.61 -28.70 12.89
C GLU A 135 3.95 -27.72 13.89
N GLY A 136 3.74 -26.47 13.47
CA GLY A 136 3.37 -25.36 14.34
C GLY A 136 4.59 -24.75 15.03
N ARG A 137 4.59 -23.42 15.20
CA ARG A 137 5.69 -22.67 15.83
C ARG A 137 5.13 -21.57 16.74
N GLU A 138 5.64 -21.43 17.96
CA GLU A 138 5.04 -20.56 19.00
C GLU A 138 5.14 -19.06 18.71
N ASP A 139 6.15 -18.65 17.94
CA ASP A 139 6.37 -17.27 17.50
C ASP A 139 5.63 -16.91 16.21
N PHE A 140 4.80 -17.82 15.68
CA PHE A 140 3.90 -17.58 14.55
C PHE A 140 2.46 -17.91 14.95
N LEU A 141 1.48 -17.25 14.31
CA LEU A 141 0.08 -17.64 14.48
C LEU A 141 -0.18 -18.98 13.77
N PRO A 142 -1.10 -19.81 14.29
CA PRO A 142 -1.47 -21.05 13.64
C PRO A 142 -1.98 -20.83 12.21
N VAL A 143 -1.54 -21.68 11.28
CA VAL A 143 -2.03 -21.64 9.90
C VAL A 143 -3.50 -22.06 9.90
N PRO A 144 -4.43 -21.23 9.36
CA PRO A 144 -5.83 -21.60 9.21
C PRO A 144 -6.00 -22.84 8.34
N ASP A 145 -6.96 -23.70 8.67
CA ASP A 145 -7.20 -24.94 7.94
C ASP A 145 -7.53 -24.69 6.46
N TYR A 146 -8.20 -23.56 6.15
CA TYR A 146 -8.43 -23.11 4.78
C TYR A 146 -7.12 -22.96 3.99
N ILE A 147 -6.14 -22.28 4.58
CA ILE A 147 -4.83 -22.03 3.94
C ILE A 147 -4.04 -23.33 3.83
N LYS A 148 -4.04 -24.17 4.89
CA LYS A 148 -3.36 -25.47 4.87
C LYS A 148 -3.83 -26.37 3.73
N GLN A 149 -5.13 -26.37 3.43
CA GLN A 149 -5.69 -27.19 2.35
C GLN A 149 -5.24 -26.73 0.96
N LYS A 150 -4.90 -25.44 0.80
CA LYS A 150 -4.42 -24.89 -0.46
C LYS A 150 -2.92 -25.07 -0.67
N VAL A 151 -2.15 -25.35 0.37
CA VAL A 151 -0.71 -25.66 0.26
C VAL A 151 -0.54 -27.14 -0.09
N LEU A 152 -0.09 -27.42 -1.33
CA LEU A 152 -0.11 -28.77 -1.89
C LEU A 152 1.22 -29.52 -1.73
N ALA A 153 2.29 -28.82 -1.37
CA ALA A 153 3.61 -29.40 -1.14
C ALA A 153 4.33 -28.71 0.02
N ARG A 154 5.32 -29.41 0.60
CA ARG A 154 6.28 -28.79 1.51
C ARG A 154 7.09 -27.74 0.76
N PRO A 155 7.44 -26.59 1.38
CA PRO A 155 8.25 -25.57 0.72
C PRO A 155 9.59 -26.16 0.28
N TRP A 156 10.08 -25.76 -0.89
CA TRP A 156 11.34 -26.25 -1.44
C TRP A 156 12.20 -25.11 -1.99
N GLY A 157 13.46 -25.40 -2.26
CA GLY A 157 14.38 -24.45 -2.87
C GLY A 157 14.58 -24.71 -4.36
N ARG A 158 14.59 -23.65 -5.16
CA ARG A 158 14.87 -23.68 -6.61
C ARG A 158 16.01 -22.71 -6.92
N ASP A 159 16.97 -23.14 -7.75
CA ASP A 159 17.96 -22.23 -8.32
C ASP A 159 17.33 -21.55 -9.56
N ASP A 160 17.29 -20.23 -9.54
CA ASP A 160 16.79 -19.36 -10.58
C ASP A 160 17.94 -18.48 -11.12
N ILE A 161 17.97 -18.28 -12.43
CA ILE A 161 19.07 -17.57 -13.10
C ILE A 161 19.08 -16.08 -12.72
N GLU A 162 17.92 -15.48 -12.52
CA GLU A 162 17.78 -14.04 -12.24
C GLU A 162 17.73 -13.78 -10.74
N LYS A 163 16.98 -14.63 -10.00
CA LYS A 163 16.73 -14.47 -8.57
C LYS A 163 17.75 -15.16 -7.66
N GLY A 164 18.56 -16.07 -8.19
CA GLY A 164 19.43 -16.93 -7.38
C GLY A 164 18.64 -18.06 -6.71
N PHE A 165 18.98 -18.42 -5.47
CA PHE A 165 18.26 -19.48 -4.76
C PHE A 165 16.98 -18.92 -4.13
N ALA A 166 15.82 -19.41 -4.55
CA ALA A 166 14.49 -18.97 -4.11
C ALA A 166 13.76 -20.07 -3.33
N MET A 167 12.86 -19.67 -2.43
CA MET A 167 11.91 -20.58 -1.79
C MET A 167 10.58 -20.55 -2.53
N ASP A 168 10.13 -21.72 -2.95
CA ASP A 168 8.89 -21.91 -3.69
C ASP A 168 7.85 -22.61 -2.81
N ILE A 169 6.58 -22.23 -3.00
CA ILE A 169 5.42 -22.99 -2.50
C ILE A 169 4.53 -23.38 -3.67
N LYS A 170 3.88 -24.53 -3.57
CA LYS A 170 2.83 -24.97 -4.50
C LYS A 170 1.47 -24.68 -3.89
N TYR A 171 0.67 -23.88 -4.57
CA TYR A 171 -0.61 -23.39 -4.07
C TYR A 171 -1.76 -23.72 -5.02
N GLN A 172 -2.92 -24.05 -4.46
CA GLN A 172 -4.14 -24.30 -5.21
C GLN A 172 -4.90 -23.00 -5.49
N LEU A 173 -5.34 -22.83 -6.74
CA LEU A 173 -6.20 -21.75 -7.20
C LEU A 173 -7.69 -22.13 -7.09
N PRO A 174 -8.62 -21.15 -7.17
CA PRO A 174 -10.06 -21.40 -7.02
C PRO A 174 -10.65 -22.40 -8.02
N ASP A 175 -10.07 -22.47 -9.22
CA ASP A 175 -10.46 -23.40 -10.29
C ASP A 175 -9.84 -24.80 -10.14
N GLY A 176 -9.08 -25.01 -9.05
CA GLY A 176 -8.36 -26.25 -8.76
C GLY A 176 -7.01 -26.35 -9.47
N ALA A 177 -6.61 -25.36 -10.28
CA ALA A 177 -5.28 -25.32 -10.88
C ALA A 177 -4.21 -25.15 -9.78
N GLU A 178 -3.01 -25.62 -10.07
CA GLU A 178 -1.86 -25.48 -9.18
C GLU A 178 -0.90 -24.45 -9.75
N VAL A 179 -0.32 -23.63 -8.87
CA VAL A 179 0.71 -22.66 -9.22
C VAL A 179 1.88 -22.80 -8.26
N ASP A 180 3.10 -22.78 -8.82
CA ASP A 180 4.33 -22.67 -8.05
C ASP A 180 4.66 -21.17 -7.93
N ILE A 181 4.92 -20.70 -6.70
CA ILE A 181 5.11 -19.29 -6.38
C ILE A 181 6.47 -19.11 -5.71
N ASP A 182 7.28 -18.22 -6.26
CA ASP A 182 8.58 -17.81 -5.71
C ASP A 182 8.39 -16.88 -4.49
N THR A 183 7.96 -17.44 -3.36
CA THR A 183 7.48 -16.66 -2.21
C THR A 183 8.53 -15.83 -1.49
N PHE A 184 9.81 -16.19 -1.60
CA PHE A 184 10.88 -15.57 -0.82
C PHE A 184 12.21 -15.68 -1.57
N ALA A 185 12.67 -14.55 -2.11
CA ALA A 185 13.88 -14.52 -2.94
C ALA A 185 14.50 -13.11 -3.01
N ARG A 186 15.55 -13.01 -3.83
CA ARG A 186 15.98 -11.72 -4.39
C ARG A 186 15.08 -11.35 -5.56
N ASP A 187 14.85 -10.06 -5.77
CA ASP A 187 14.34 -9.58 -7.06
C ASP A 187 15.31 -9.98 -8.20
N GLY A 188 14.75 -10.51 -9.29
CA GLY A 188 15.50 -10.92 -10.47
C GLY A 188 15.98 -9.76 -11.36
N ASN A 189 15.34 -8.59 -11.23
CA ASN A 189 15.53 -7.44 -12.12
C ASN A 189 16.67 -6.50 -11.68
N VAL A 190 17.31 -6.79 -10.54
CA VAL A 190 18.41 -5.97 -10.01
C VAL A 190 19.78 -6.48 -10.42
N THR A 191 20.69 -5.56 -10.74
CA THR A 191 22.08 -5.89 -11.09
C THR A 191 22.79 -6.58 -9.92
N ALA A 192 23.88 -7.31 -10.18
CA ALA A 192 24.64 -8.06 -9.16
C ALA A 192 25.15 -7.23 -7.97
N VAL A 193 25.17 -5.89 -8.09
CA VAL A 193 25.72 -4.97 -7.06
C VAL A 193 24.66 -4.54 -6.03
N THR A 194 23.37 -4.72 -6.32
CA THR A 194 22.25 -4.18 -5.53
C THR A 194 21.26 -5.29 -5.18
N TYR A 195 20.73 -5.28 -3.96
CA TYR A 195 19.89 -6.36 -3.43
C TYR A 195 18.53 -5.83 -2.97
N ILE A 196 17.44 -6.44 -3.46
CA ILE A 196 16.07 -6.23 -3.00
C ILE A 196 15.56 -7.56 -2.49
N LEU A 197 15.03 -7.59 -1.26
CA LEU A 197 14.28 -8.73 -0.76
C LEU A 197 12.88 -8.68 -1.35
N GLU A 198 12.50 -9.72 -2.07
CA GLU A 198 11.16 -9.86 -2.65
C GLU A 198 10.41 -10.96 -1.91
N LEU A 199 9.25 -10.61 -1.34
CA LEU A 199 8.34 -11.54 -0.67
C LEU A 199 7.03 -11.57 -1.46
N VAL A 200 6.66 -12.74 -1.99
CA VAL A 200 5.50 -12.87 -2.89
C VAL A 200 4.42 -13.71 -2.21
N THR A 201 3.23 -13.14 -2.04
CA THR A 201 2.09 -13.91 -1.53
C THR A 201 1.47 -14.78 -2.63
N PRO A 202 0.86 -15.93 -2.31
CA PRO A 202 0.03 -16.64 -3.27
C PRO A 202 -1.17 -15.81 -3.74
N PRO A 203 -1.84 -16.20 -4.84
CA PRO A 203 -3.13 -15.65 -5.24
C PRO A 203 -4.22 -16.03 -4.24
N CYS A 204 -4.62 -15.05 -3.43
CA CYS A 204 -5.58 -15.21 -2.34
C CYS A 204 -7.02 -14.89 -2.78
N GLU A 205 -7.99 -15.53 -2.14
CA GLU A 205 -9.43 -15.36 -2.34
C GLU A 205 -10.10 -14.54 -1.23
N TYR A 206 -9.40 -14.32 -0.12
CA TYR A 206 -9.88 -13.54 1.01
C TYR A 206 -8.87 -12.47 1.43
N ALA A 207 -9.36 -11.36 1.98
CA ALA A 207 -8.49 -10.28 2.47
C ALA A 207 -7.62 -10.76 3.65
N GLU A 208 -8.18 -11.60 4.51
CA GLU A 208 -7.53 -12.19 5.68
C GLU A 208 -6.51 -13.25 5.27
N GLU A 209 -6.77 -14.02 4.22
CA GLU A 209 -5.80 -14.95 3.62
C GLU A 209 -4.58 -14.18 3.09
N LEU A 210 -4.82 -13.06 2.38
CA LEU A 210 -3.76 -12.20 1.88
C LEU A 210 -2.95 -11.55 3.01
N ALA A 211 -3.63 -11.06 4.05
CA ALA A 211 -3.00 -10.49 5.24
C ALA A 211 -2.17 -11.52 6.02
N TYR A 212 -2.66 -12.75 6.13
CA TYR A 212 -1.93 -13.87 6.74
C TYR A 212 -0.62 -14.14 6.00
N TRP A 213 -0.67 -14.30 4.68
CA TRP A 213 0.53 -14.58 3.89
C TRP A 213 1.52 -13.42 3.95
N ALA A 214 1.06 -12.17 3.81
CA ALA A 214 1.92 -11.00 3.86
C ALA A 214 2.64 -10.86 5.22
N SER A 215 1.90 -11.03 6.33
CA SER A 215 2.49 -10.97 7.68
C SER A 215 3.41 -12.17 7.97
N THR A 216 3.05 -13.37 7.53
CA THR A 216 3.84 -14.59 7.72
C THR A 216 5.17 -14.51 6.98
N LEU A 217 5.17 -14.09 5.71
CA LEU A 217 6.39 -13.95 4.91
C LEU A 217 7.29 -12.83 5.46
N PHE A 218 6.72 -11.71 5.92
CA PHE A 218 7.49 -10.67 6.58
C PHE A 218 8.14 -11.16 7.88
N LEU A 219 7.38 -11.85 8.73
CA LEU A 219 7.89 -12.37 9.99
C LEU A 219 8.93 -13.48 9.77
N LEU A 220 8.76 -14.29 8.72
CA LEU A 220 9.76 -15.24 8.25
C LEU A 220 11.06 -14.51 7.92
N ALA A 221 10.98 -13.45 7.11
CA ALA A 221 12.14 -12.64 6.72
C ALA A 221 12.88 -12.10 7.93
N LYS A 222 12.14 -11.44 8.84
CA LYS A 222 12.68 -10.93 10.11
C LYS A 222 13.38 -12.03 10.92
N THR A 223 12.79 -13.22 11.00
CA THR A 223 13.30 -14.34 11.81
C THR A 223 14.57 -14.94 11.22
N THR A 224 14.69 -14.95 9.89
CA THR A 224 15.85 -15.50 9.18
C THR A 224 17.00 -14.52 9.00
N LEU A 225 16.74 -13.23 9.21
CA LEU A 225 17.73 -12.19 8.93
C LEU A 225 18.86 -12.18 9.98
N PRO A 226 20.13 -12.07 9.56
CA PRO A 226 21.25 -11.87 10.47
C PRO A 226 21.09 -10.61 11.35
N ASN A 227 21.60 -10.66 12.58
CA ASN A 227 21.45 -9.58 13.56
C ASN A 227 22.12 -8.24 13.17
N ASP A 228 23.01 -8.25 12.19
CA ASP A 228 23.70 -7.05 11.65
C ASP A 228 22.93 -6.38 10.50
N LEU A 229 21.78 -6.93 10.11
CA LEU A 229 20.93 -6.45 9.03
C LEU A 229 19.52 -6.15 9.52
N HIS A 230 18.86 -5.21 8.85
CA HIS A 230 17.51 -4.76 9.14
C HIS A 230 16.67 -4.70 7.89
N ILE A 231 15.37 -4.92 8.05
CA ILE A 231 14.36 -4.73 7.00
C ILE A 231 13.77 -3.33 7.14
N ILE A 232 13.70 -2.59 6.03
CA ILE A 232 13.09 -1.26 5.98
C ILE A 232 12.03 -1.25 4.86
N ALA A 233 10.82 -0.82 5.22
CA ALA A 233 9.72 -0.64 4.29
C ALA A 233 9.61 0.85 3.90
N SER A 234 10.24 1.18 2.79
CA SER A 234 10.20 2.47 2.11
C SER A 234 10.61 2.24 0.66
N ALA A 235 10.10 3.01 -0.29
CA ALA A 235 10.47 2.81 -1.69
C ALA A 235 11.90 3.25 -2.05
N ILE A 236 12.52 4.05 -1.18
CA ILE A 236 13.94 4.40 -1.23
C ILE A 236 14.51 4.30 0.17
N ASN A 237 15.73 3.78 0.28
CA ASN A 237 16.49 3.84 1.52
C ASN A 237 16.78 5.30 1.90
N PRO A 238 16.24 5.79 3.03
CA PRO A 238 16.35 7.20 3.42
C PRO A 238 17.80 7.64 3.63
N ALA A 239 18.71 6.73 3.98
CA ALA A 239 20.12 7.00 4.23
C ALA A 239 20.99 6.93 2.97
N ALA A 240 20.46 6.45 1.84
CA ALA A 240 21.19 6.40 0.58
C ALA A 240 21.60 7.82 0.15
N LYS A 241 22.88 8.01 -0.19
CA LYS A 241 23.44 9.34 -0.55
C LYS A 241 22.82 9.91 -1.82
N GLU A 242 22.44 9.04 -2.74
CA GLU A 242 21.84 9.41 -4.03
C GLU A 242 20.90 8.30 -4.51
N TYR A 243 20.07 8.62 -5.51
CA TYR A 243 19.23 7.63 -6.17
C TYR A 243 20.10 6.64 -6.93
N MET A 244 19.93 5.35 -6.63
CA MET A 244 20.60 4.26 -7.33
C MET A 244 19.62 3.66 -8.34
N ARG A 245 19.94 3.77 -9.63
CA ARG A 245 19.08 3.24 -10.70
C ARG A 245 18.91 1.73 -10.54
N GLY A 246 17.66 1.27 -10.54
CA GLY A 246 17.32 -0.14 -10.39
C GLY A 246 17.36 -0.64 -8.94
N LEU A 247 17.49 0.25 -7.94
CA LEU A 247 17.40 -0.11 -6.53
C LEU A 247 16.35 0.76 -5.84
N THR A 248 15.09 0.39 -6.06
CA THR A 248 13.91 1.01 -5.44
C THR A 248 12.90 -0.06 -5.13
N GLN A 249 12.13 0.12 -4.06
CA GLN A 249 11.20 -0.88 -3.56
C GLN A 249 9.75 -0.49 -3.82
N ALA A 250 8.94 -1.44 -4.20
CA ALA A 250 7.53 -1.30 -4.52
C ALA A 250 6.68 -2.36 -3.82
N ASP A 251 5.38 -2.09 -3.83
CA ASP A 251 4.38 -3.15 -3.68
C ASP A 251 3.73 -3.38 -5.05
N HIS A 252 3.89 -4.57 -5.60
CA HIS A 252 3.21 -4.95 -6.84
C HIS A 252 1.95 -5.75 -6.51
N SER A 253 0.81 -5.35 -7.08
CA SER A 253 -0.44 -6.10 -6.96
C SER A 253 -0.68 -6.90 -8.24
N HIS A 254 -0.94 -8.20 -8.08
CA HIS A 254 -1.37 -9.10 -9.14
C HIS A 254 -2.83 -9.48 -8.93
N ILE A 255 -3.68 -9.16 -9.89
CA ILE A 255 -5.11 -9.45 -9.85
C ILE A 255 -5.46 -10.43 -10.95
N GLY A 256 -6.07 -11.56 -10.61
CA GLY A 256 -6.35 -12.66 -11.54
C GLY A 256 -7.80 -13.14 -11.53
N SER A 257 -8.06 -14.30 -12.13
CA SER A 257 -9.36 -14.98 -12.13
C SER A 257 -10.52 -14.14 -12.73
N PHE A 258 -10.23 -13.37 -13.78
CA PHE A 258 -11.26 -12.71 -14.59
C PHE A 258 -12.09 -13.75 -15.33
N LYS A 259 -13.41 -13.52 -15.43
CA LYS A 259 -14.36 -14.38 -16.16
C LYS A 259 -14.12 -14.32 -17.67
N THR A 260 -13.71 -13.16 -18.19
CA THR A 260 -13.46 -12.94 -19.61
C THR A 260 -12.32 -11.96 -19.84
N ASP A 261 -11.70 -12.04 -21.02
CA ASP A 261 -10.72 -11.07 -21.50
C ASP A 261 -11.27 -9.63 -21.53
N LEU A 262 -12.56 -9.47 -21.87
CA LEU A 262 -13.20 -8.16 -21.88
C LEU A 262 -13.29 -7.56 -20.47
N GLU A 263 -13.65 -8.39 -19.47
CA GLU A 263 -13.65 -7.96 -18.07
C GLU A 263 -12.26 -7.52 -17.62
N LYS A 264 -11.21 -8.29 -17.97
CA LYS A 264 -9.81 -7.94 -17.68
C LYS A 264 -9.42 -6.60 -18.29
N VAL A 265 -9.77 -6.37 -19.55
CA VAL A 265 -9.52 -5.11 -20.26
C VAL A 265 -10.26 -3.94 -19.60
N GLN A 266 -11.52 -4.11 -19.22
CA GLN A 266 -12.30 -3.07 -18.54
C GLN A 266 -11.75 -2.77 -17.13
N ALA A 267 -11.34 -3.79 -16.38
CA ALA A 267 -10.68 -3.64 -15.09
C ALA A 267 -9.35 -2.87 -15.21
N TYR A 268 -8.52 -3.21 -16.21
CA TYR A 268 -7.32 -2.45 -16.55
C TYR A 268 -7.64 -0.97 -16.81
N CYS A 269 -8.64 -0.68 -17.63
CA CYS A 269 -9.02 0.70 -17.95
C CYS A 269 -9.51 1.48 -16.72
N MET A 270 -10.24 0.81 -15.81
CA MET A 270 -10.67 1.40 -14.54
C MET A 270 -9.47 1.79 -13.67
N ILE A 271 -8.54 0.85 -13.45
CA ILE A 271 -7.31 1.11 -12.68
C ILE A 271 -6.50 2.24 -13.34
N ARG A 272 -6.35 2.19 -14.67
CA ARG A 272 -5.61 3.18 -15.46
C ARG A 272 -6.11 4.61 -15.19
N ASN A 273 -7.42 4.84 -15.15
CA ASN A 273 -7.98 6.15 -14.86
C ASN A 273 -7.59 6.68 -13.46
N PHE A 274 -7.46 5.78 -12.49
CA PHE A 274 -7.20 6.14 -11.09
C PHE A 274 -5.72 6.02 -10.67
N ILE A 275 -4.79 5.76 -11.59
CA ILE A 275 -3.34 5.71 -11.29
C ILE A 275 -2.86 6.91 -10.45
N PRO A 276 -3.19 8.18 -10.79
CA PRO A 276 -2.74 9.33 -10.00
C PRO A 276 -3.26 9.33 -8.56
N HIS A 277 -4.45 8.77 -8.35
CA HIS A 277 -5.11 8.71 -7.05
C HIS A 277 -4.44 7.66 -6.18
N ILE A 278 -4.18 6.47 -6.74
CA ILE A 278 -3.48 5.40 -6.05
C ILE A 278 -2.08 5.87 -5.66
N ILE A 279 -1.31 6.45 -6.59
CA ILE A 279 0.01 7.05 -6.29
C ILE A 279 -0.08 8.03 -5.13
N ALA A 280 -1.05 8.96 -5.17
CA ALA A 280 -1.20 9.95 -4.12
C ALA A 280 -1.51 9.34 -2.75
N LEU A 281 -2.17 8.18 -2.69
CA LEU A 281 -2.47 7.46 -1.45
C LEU A 281 -1.28 6.61 -0.95
N THR A 282 -0.40 6.18 -1.86
CA THR A 282 0.65 5.18 -1.59
C THR A 282 2.07 5.73 -1.56
N CYS A 283 2.29 7.02 -1.77
CA CYS A 283 3.63 7.59 -1.67
C CYS A 283 4.29 7.33 -0.30
N ASN A 284 5.52 6.81 -0.30
CA ASN A 284 6.27 6.47 0.91
C ASN A 284 7.80 6.55 0.69
N SER A 285 8.28 7.52 -0.10
CA SER A 285 9.73 7.75 -0.28
C SER A 285 10.10 9.23 -0.42
N PRO A 286 9.85 10.08 0.60
CA PRO A 286 10.13 11.51 0.51
C PRO A 286 11.56 11.92 0.94
N ILE A 287 12.35 11.01 1.51
CA ILE A 287 13.67 11.29 2.11
C ILE A 287 14.78 10.58 1.33
N LEU A 288 15.88 11.30 1.09
CA LEU A 288 17.12 10.80 0.49
C LEU A 288 18.31 11.51 1.14
N ASN A 289 19.40 10.79 1.36
CA ASN A 289 20.58 11.31 2.05
C ASN A 289 20.23 11.90 3.43
N ASN A 290 19.36 11.21 4.17
CA ASN A 290 18.86 11.55 5.50
C ASN A 290 18.12 12.90 5.59
N GLN A 291 17.65 13.43 4.46
CA GLN A 291 16.92 14.70 4.43
C GLN A 291 15.82 14.72 3.36
N PRO A 292 14.77 15.53 3.54
CA PRO A 292 13.80 15.80 2.50
C PRO A 292 14.43 16.57 1.32
N THR A 293 13.77 16.57 0.16
CA THR A 293 14.29 17.25 -1.03
C THR A 293 14.16 18.77 -1.00
N ASP A 294 13.42 19.32 -0.05
CA ASP A 294 13.31 20.77 0.21
C ASP A 294 12.90 20.98 1.68
N VAL A 295 12.57 22.22 2.06
CA VAL A 295 12.19 22.61 3.41
C VAL A 295 10.81 22.08 3.77
N VAL A 296 10.75 21.37 4.89
CA VAL A 296 9.49 20.99 5.55
C VAL A 296 9.01 22.14 6.44
N LYS A 297 7.71 22.39 6.42
CA LYS A 297 7.06 23.37 7.28
C LYS A 297 5.70 22.85 7.72
N ILE A 298 5.39 23.02 9.00
CA ILE A 298 4.07 22.74 9.57
C ILE A 298 3.35 24.07 9.77
N VAL A 299 2.19 24.23 9.13
CA VAL A 299 1.33 25.42 9.27
C VAL A 299 -0.06 24.93 9.63
N ASN A 300 -0.61 25.44 10.74
CA ASN A 300 -1.92 25.02 11.26
C ASN A 300 -2.04 23.49 11.38
N ASN A 301 -1.02 22.84 11.98
CA ASN A 301 -0.91 21.38 12.11
C ASN A 301 -0.89 20.58 10.80
N ARG A 302 -0.81 21.23 9.63
CA ARG A 302 -0.70 20.59 8.32
C ARG A 302 0.72 20.71 7.78
N ILE A 303 1.23 19.63 7.20
CA ILE A 303 2.50 19.66 6.47
C ILE A 303 2.27 20.38 5.15
N THR A 304 2.94 21.53 4.98
CA THR A 304 2.81 22.32 3.74
C THR A 304 3.86 22.02 2.69
N ALA A 305 4.93 21.30 3.05
CA ALA A 305 6.16 21.02 2.30
C ALA A 305 5.98 20.96 0.77
N PRO A 306 5.93 22.08 0.02
CA PRO A 306 5.28 22.11 -1.29
C PRO A 306 6.20 21.61 -2.42
N ASN A 307 7.50 21.55 -2.13
CA ASN A 307 8.56 21.15 -3.04
C ASN A 307 9.27 19.85 -2.59
N CYS A 308 8.89 19.30 -1.44
CA CYS A 308 9.35 17.97 -1.02
C CYS A 308 8.66 16.91 -1.89
N ILE A 309 9.41 16.08 -2.59
CA ILE A 309 8.84 15.01 -3.40
C ILE A 309 8.26 13.94 -2.47
N ARG A 310 7.15 13.30 -2.85
CA ARG A 310 6.46 12.28 -2.03
C ARG A 310 6.86 10.86 -2.40
N SER A 311 7.05 10.59 -3.70
CA SER A 311 7.64 9.35 -4.19
C SER A 311 8.88 9.65 -5.05
N LEU A 312 10.06 9.52 -4.45
CA LEU A 312 11.31 9.64 -5.18
C LEU A 312 11.54 8.45 -6.12
N ARG A 313 10.99 7.27 -5.80
CA ARG A 313 11.01 6.08 -6.67
C ARG A 313 10.37 6.39 -8.01
N LEU A 314 9.08 6.77 -8.02
CA LEU A 314 8.34 7.00 -9.25
C LEU A 314 8.86 8.21 -10.03
N LYS A 315 9.43 9.20 -9.33
CA LYS A 315 10.04 10.36 -9.96
C LYS A 315 11.27 9.98 -10.80
N ASN A 316 12.11 9.10 -10.28
CA ASN A 316 13.42 8.79 -10.86
C ASN A 316 13.42 7.51 -11.70
N ASN A 317 12.50 6.57 -11.45
CA ASN A 317 12.41 5.31 -12.17
C ASN A 317 11.57 5.42 -13.46
N THR A 318 11.97 6.32 -14.36
CA THR A 318 11.23 6.55 -15.63
C THR A 318 11.62 5.58 -16.74
N THR A 319 12.54 4.64 -16.50
CA THR A 319 12.99 3.65 -17.50
C THR A 319 12.42 2.26 -17.29
N MET A 320 12.05 1.90 -16.05
CA MET A 320 11.40 0.63 -15.69
C MET A 320 9.95 0.82 -15.24
N LEU A 321 9.40 2.02 -15.36
CA LEU A 321 7.97 2.28 -15.17
C LEU A 321 7.53 3.22 -16.29
N SER A 322 6.22 3.47 -16.36
CA SER A 322 5.70 4.39 -17.37
C SER A 322 6.30 5.79 -17.19
N ASN A 323 6.64 6.42 -18.31
CA ASN A 323 7.11 7.80 -18.33
C ASN A 323 5.93 8.77 -18.09
N ASN A 324 6.21 10.07 -17.95
CA ASN A 324 5.16 11.10 -17.81
C ASN A 324 4.81 11.77 -19.16
N ASP A 325 5.21 11.20 -20.30
CA ASP A 325 4.89 11.72 -21.62
C ASP A 325 3.54 11.13 -22.09
N PRO A 326 2.49 11.95 -22.23
CA PRO A 326 1.18 11.46 -22.65
C PRO A 326 1.16 10.66 -23.95
N LYS A 327 2.09 10.95 -24.88
CA LYS A 327 2.18 10.27 -26.17
C LYS A 327 2.69 8.82 -26.06
N HIS A 328 3.45 8.55 -25.01
CA HIS A 328 4.11 7.27 -24.77
C HIS A 328 3.66 6.66 -23.43
N TYR A 329 2.47 7.06 -22.96
CA TYR A 329 1.86 6.55 -21.75
C TYR A 329 0.91 5.40 -22.08
N ILE A 330 0.70 4.49 -21.13
CA ILE A 330 -0.14 3.31 -21.31
C ILE A 330 -1.52 3.69 -21.89
N PRO A 331 -1.95 3.08 -23.01
CA PRO A 331 -3.16 3.50 -23.69
C PRO A 331 -4.43 2.91 -23.06
N TYR A 332 -5.57 3.51 -23.40
CA TYR A 332 -6.86 2.87 -23.25
C TYR A 332 -6.97 1.74 -24.29
N ILE A 333 -7.50 0.59 -23.88
CA ILE A 333 -7.64 -0.60 -24.74
C ILE A 333 -9.07 -1.13 -24.68
N THR A 334 -9.52 -1.74 -25.77
CA THR A 334 -10.91 -2.20 -25.91
C THR A 334 -11.06 -3.71 -26.09
N SER A 335 -9.95 -4.43 -26.25
CA SER A 335 -9.93 -5.88 -26.44
C SER A 335 -8.59 -6.46 -26.00
N TYR A 336 -8.50 -7.79 -25.97
CA TYR A 336 -7.30 -8.54 -25.58
C TYR A 336 -6.63 -9.28 -26.75
N ASP A 337 -7.00 -8.93 -27.99
CA ASP A 337 -6.42 -9.55 -29.18
C ASP A 337 -5.03 -8.99 -29.55
N GLU A 338 -4.33 -9.71 -30.44
CA GLU A 338 -2.97 -9.39 -30.88
C GLU A 338 -2.85 -7.98 -31.47
N LYS A 339 -3.89 -7.46 -32.15
CA LYS A 339 -3.86 -6.09 -32.70
C LYS A 339 -3.84 -5.06 -31.57
N THR A 340 -4.61 -5.29 -30.51
CA THR A 340 -4.62 -4.40 -29.34
C THR A 340 -3.32 -4.51 -28.52
N MET A 341 -2.76 -5.71 -28.38
CA MET A 341 -1.42 -5.89 -27.79
C MET A 341 -0.34 -5.14 -28.59
N ASN A 342 -0.36 -5.24 -29.92
CA ASN A 342 0.58 -4.53 -30.79
C ASN A 342 0.39 -3.01 -30.70
N TYR A 343 -0.86 -2.53 -30.61
CA TYR A 343 -1.14 -1.11 -30.36
C TYR A 343 -0.58 -0.65 -29.01
N PHE A 344 -0.79 -1.44 -27.94
CA PHE A 344 -0.23 -1.16 -26.61
C PHE A 344 1.29 -0.98 -26.69
N LEU A 345 1.99 -1.97 -27.25
CA LEU A 345 3.45 -1.96 -27.43
C LEU A 345 3.94 -0.79 -28.29
N GLN A 346 3.22 -0.47 -29.37
CA GLN A 346 3.55 0.66 -30.23
C GLN A 346 3.46 1.99 -29.48
N VAL A 347 2.42 2.19 -28.67
CA VAL A 347 2.23 3.43 -27.89
C VAL A 347 3.35 3.58 -26.86
N ILE A 348 3.65 2.54 -26.09
CA ILE A 348 4.72 2.59 -25.06
C ILE A 348 6.14 2.45 -25.63
N GLN A 349 6.27 2.30 -26.96
CA GLN A 349 7.53 2.17 -27.69
C GLN A 349 8.38 0.98 -27.23
N LYS A 350 7.76 -0.20 -27.10
CA LYS A 350 8.43 -1.44 -26.71
C LYS A 350 8.36 -2.48 -27.81
N ALA A 351 9.40 -3.29 -27.93
CA ALA A 351 9.53 -4.26 -29.02
C ALA A 351 8.77 -5.57 -28.72
N SER A 352 8.57 -5.89 -27.44
CA SER A 352 7.90 -7.11 -27.00
C SER A 352 7.14 -6.89 -25.69
N LEU A 353 6.26 -7.84 -25.33
CA LEU A 353 5.60 -7.86 -24.03
C LEU A 353 6.61 -7.95 -22.88
N GLU A 354 7.69 -8.69 -23.07
CA GLU A 354 8.78 -8.81 -22.09
C GLU A 354 9.47 -7.45 -21.85
N ASP A 355 9.77 -6.70 -22.91
CA ASP A 355 10.32 -5.34 -22.76
C ASP A 355 9.30 -4.33 -22.19
N GLY A 356 8.02 -4.67 -22.34
CA GLY A 356 6.85 -3.86 -22.00
C GLY A 356 6.29 -4.12 -20.61
N ARG A 357 6.64 -5.21 -19.92
CA ARG A 357 6.02 -5.58 -18.63
C ARG A 357 6.19 -4.54 -17.52
N PHE A 358 7.25 -3.75 -17.62
CA PHE A 358 7.63 -2.68 -16.71
C PHE A 358 6.84 -1.37 -16.94
N GLN A 359 5.51 -1.44 -16.86
CA GLN A 359 4.62 -0.26 -16.86
C GLN A 359 3.99 -0.03 -15.48
N ASP A 360 3.39 1.14 -15.28
CA ASP A 360 2.58 1.44 -14.10
C ASP A 360 1.49 0.38 -13.86
N VAL A 361 0.83 -0.02 -14.94
CA VAL A 361 -0.17 -1.11 -14.97
C VAL A 361 0.04 -1.92 -16.24
N PHE A 362 0.12 -3.24 -16.11
CA PHE A 362 0.37 -4.15 -17.22
C PHE A 362 -0.66 -5.29 -17.24
N PRO A 363 -1.49 -5.40 -18.29
CA PRO A 363 -2.55 -6.40 -18.34
C PRO A 363 -2.14 -7.73 -19.00
N TYR A 364 -0.90 -7.87 -19.47
CA TYR A 364 -0.48 -8.99 -20.32
C TYR A 364 0.56 -9.90 -19.66
N THR A 365 0.48 -10.09 -18.34
CA THR A 365 1.39 -10.99 -17.61
C THR A 365 1.21 -12.43 -18.09
N GLU A 366 2.27 -13.24 -18.01
CA GLU A 366 2.22 -14.68 -18.33
C GLU A 366 1.24 -15.46 -17.44
N TRP A 367 1.00 -14.98 -16.22
CA TRP A 367 0.08 -15.55 -15.23
C TRP A 367 -1.40 -15.19 -15.44
N ASN A 368 -1.73 -14.57 -16.58
CA ASN A 368 -3.07 -14.04 -16.87
C ASN A 368 -3.64 -13.07 -15.80
N THR A 369 -2.76 -12.33 -15.14
CA THR A 369 -3.11 -11.27 -14.19
C THR A 369 -3.05 -9.88 -14.83
N ILE A 370 -3.56 -8.89 -14.10
CA ILE A 370 -3.14 -7.48 -14.24
C ILE A 370 -2.13 -7.21 -13.14
N GLU A 371 -0.95 -6.71 -13.51
CA GLU A 371 0.10 -6.28 -12.59
C GLU A 371 0.05 -4.75 -12.42
N ILE A 372 0.05 -4.29 -11.17
CA ILE A 372 0.02 -2.87 -10.80
C ILE A 372 1.29 -2.55 -10.01
N ARG A 373 2.11 -1.59 -10.49
CA ARG A 373 3.47 -1.32 -9.97
C ARG A 373 3.68 0.10 -9.42
N ILE A 374 2.59 0.82 -9.19
CA ILE A 374 2.62 2.25 -8.83
C ILE A 374 2.72 2.53 -7.33
N SER A 375 2.59 1.52 -6.47
CA SER A 375 2.70 1.71 -5.02
C SER A 375 4.16 1.73 -4.61
N ASP A 376 4.56 2.72 -3.81
CA ASP A 376 5.80 2.61 -3.05
C ASP A 376 5.66 1.47 -2.02
N ALA A 377 6.75 0.86 -1.57
CA ALA A 377 6.68 -0.13 -0.48
C ALA A 377 6.09 0.48 0.79
N GLN A 378 4.96 -0.04 1.31
CA GLN A 378 4.27 0.53 2.48
C GLN A 378 4.84 0.04 3.81
N ILE A 379 4.81 0.88 4.86
CA ILE A 379 5.35 0.61 6.21
C ILE A 379 4.58 -0.50 6.94
N SER A 380 3.32 -0.75 6.59
CA SER A 380 2.45 -1.69 7.31
C SER A 380 1.74 -2.66 6.39
N ILE A 381 1.53 -3.89 6.86
CA ILE A 381 0.68 -4.87 6.16
C ILE A 381 -0.75 -4.36 6.05
N CYS A 382 -1.29 -3.73 7.10
CA CYS A 382 -2.66 -3.20 7.10
C CYS A 382 -2.93 -2.29 5.88
N ARG A 383 -1.98 -1.40 5.55
CA ARG A 383 -2.12 -0.47 4.43
C ARG A 383 -1.98 -1.18 3.07
N ARG A 384 -1.10 -2.18 2.96
CA ARG A 384 -0.94 -3.02 1.75
C ARG A 384 -2.26 -3.71 1.40
N ILE A 385 -2.90 -4.32 2.39
CA ILE A 385 -4.22 -4.96 2.22
C ILE A 385 -5.27 -3.91 1.89
N GLY A 386 -5.28 -2.75 2.55
CA GLY A 386 -6.18 -1.64 2.21
C GLY A 386 -6.08 -1.19 0.75
N ILE A 387 -4.87 -1.13 0.19
CA ILE A 387 -4.65 -0.82 -1.24
C ILE A 387 -5.22 -1.94 -2.12
N ALA A 388 -4.96 -3.21 -1.77
CA ALA A 388 -5.51 -4.36 -2.47
C ALA A 388 -7.05 -4.33 -2.52
N LEU A 389 -7.72 -3.95 -1.42
CA LEU A 389 -9.18 -3.79 -1.36
C LEU A 389 -9.71 -2.70 -2.31
N ILE A 390 -8.98 -1.59 -2.46
CA ILE A 390 -9.36 -0.52 -3.41
C ILE A 390 -9.26 -1.01 -4.84
N LEU A 391 -8.17 -1.70 -5.18
CA LEU A 391 -7.99 -2.26 -6.52
C LEU A 391 -9.07 -3.31 -6.84
N GLN A 392 -9.40 -4.16 -5.86
CA GLN A 392 -10.48 -5.15 -5.97
C GLN A 392 -11.84 -4.47 -6.18
N ALA A 393 -12.13 -3.39 -5.45
CA ALA A 393 -13.35 -2.60 -5.65
C ALA A 393 -13.41 -1.94 -7.04
N MET A 394 -12.29 -1.44 -7.56
CA MET A 394 -12.21 -0.90 -8.93
C MET A 394 -12.52 -1.96 -9.97
N CYS A 395 -11.87 -3.13 -9.90
CA CYS A 395 -12.13 -4.24 -10.79
C CYS A 395 -13.60 -4.70 -10.71
N TYR A 396 -14.17 -4.72 -9.50
CA TYR A 396 -15.56 -5.13 -9.29
C TYR A 396 -16.57 -4.10 -9.82
N LYS A 397 -16.31 -2.79 -9.66
CA LYS A 397 -17.10 -1.74 -10.32
C LYS A 397 -17.05 -1.90 -11.84
N ALA A 398 -15.88 -2.25 -12.41
CA ALA A 398 -15.78 -2.51 -13.84
C ALA A 398 -16.60 -3.73 -14.30
N ARG A 399 -16.61 -4.83 -13.52
CA ARG A 399 -17.51 -5.97 -13.75
C ARG A 399 -18.98 -5.54 -13.76
N LYS A 400 -19.42 -4.77 -12.76
CA LYS A 400 -20.81 -4.30 -12.63
C LYS A 400 -21.24 -3.42 -13.80
N LEU A 401 -20.37 -2.52 -14.25
CA LEU A 401 -20.65 -1.68 -15.43
C LEU A 401 -20.75 -2.52 -16.69
N LEU A 402 -19.86 -3.48 -16.88
CA LEU A 402 -19.91 -4.39 -18.02
C LEU A 402 -21.18 -5.25 -18.04
N GLU A 403 -21.63 -5.73 -16.88
CA GLU A 403 -22.92 -6.44 -16.71
C GLU A 403 -24.13 -5.56 -17.07
N GLN A 404 -23.97 -4.23 -17.04
CA GLN A 404 -24.96 -3.23 -17.47
C GLN A 404 -24.72 -2.74 -18.91
N GLU A 405 -23.81 -3.37 -19.65
CA GLU A 405 -23.38 -2.96 -20.99
C GLU A 405 -22.75 -1.55 -21.05
N ILE A 406 -22.24 -1.06 -19.91
CA ILE A 406 -21.55 0.21 -19.78
C ILE A 406 -20.04 -0.02 -19.85
N TRP A 407 -19.39 0.69 -20.76
CA TRP A 407 -17.93 0.70 -20.89
C TRP A 407 -17.29 1.67 -19.91
N ILE A 408 -16.07 1.35 -19.46
CA ILE A 408 -15.29 2.27 -18.65
C ILE A 408 -14.92 3.51 -19.47
N PRO A 409 -15.25 4.73 -19.01
CA PRO A 409 -14.85 5.95 -19.71
C PRO A 409 -13.32 6.10 -19.81
N ASP A 410 -12.80 6.68 -20.89
CA ASP A 410 -11.37 7.00 -21.00
C ASP A 410 -11.07 8.41 -20.47
N ALA A 411 -10.33 8.51 -19.37
CA ALA A 411 -9.87 9.80 -18.85
C ALA A 411 -8.76 10.45 -19.72
N GLY A 412 -8.20 9.71 -20.67
CA GLY A 412 -7.16 10.17 -21.59
C GLY A 412 -5.77 10.22 -20.95
N SER A 413 -4.76 9.78 -21.72
CA SER A 413 -3.36 9.72 -21.26
C SER A 413 -2.80 11.07 -20.83
N GLU A 414 -3.23 12.18 -21.43
CA GLU A 414 -2.78 13.52 -21.05
C GLU A 414 -3.21 13.91 -19.64
N THR A 415 -4.48 13.65 -19.29
CA THR A 415 -4.99 13.89 -17.94
C THR A 415 -4.26 12.99 -16.95
N ILE A 416 -4.11 11.71 -17.26
CA ILE A 416 -3.51 10.73 -16.34
C ILE A 416 -2.03 11.05 -16.12
N ALA A 417 -1.23 11.23 -17.17
CA ALA A 417 0.20 11.50 -17.05
C ALA A 417 0.49 12.85 -16.37
N TYR A 418 -0.32 13.89 -16.62
CA TYR A 418 -0.17 15.17 -15.91
C TYR A 418 -0.41 15.02 -14.41
N ASN A 419 -1.51 14.38 -14.02
CA ASN A 419 -1.87 14.23 -12.62
C ASN A 419 -1.01 13.18 -11.90
N ARG A 420 -0.50 12.17 -12.63
CA ARG A 420 0.53 11.24 -12.14
C ARG A 420 1.75 12.00 -11.68
N LYS A 421 2.31 12.86 -12.54
CA LYS A 421 3.49 13.67 -12.21
C LYS A 421 3.25 14.52 -10.94
N THR A 422 2.12 15.20 -10.85
CA THR A 422 1.84 16.06 -9.68
C THR A 422 1.56 15.25 -8.41
N ALA A 423 0.95 14.08 -8.51
CA ALA A 423 0.78 13.14 -7.39
C ALA A 423 2.13 12.61 -6.87
N ILE A 424 3.08 12.30 -7.77
CA ILE A 424 4.45 11.91 -7.38
C ILE A 424 5.15 13.03 -6.60
N GLU A 425 5.04 14.26 -7.10
CA GLU A 425 5.72 15.42 -6.52
C GLU A 425 5.08 15.90 -5.22
N ARG A 426 3.76 15.77 -5.07
CA ARG A 426 3.00 16.47 -4.01
C ARG A 426 1.94 15.62 -3.30
N GLY A 427 1.79 14.35 -3.65
CA GLY A 427 0.80 13.46 -3.06
C GLY A 427 -0.62 14.04 -3.12
N LEU A 428 -1.35 13.92 -2.02
CA LEU A 428 -2.73 14.37 -1.87
C LEU A 428 -2.91 15.91 -1.93
N ILE A 429 -1.89 16.72 -1.61
CA ILE A 429 -1.97 18.19 -1.73
C ILE A 429 -1.78 18.70 -3.17
N SER A 430 -1.47 17.81 -4.10
CA SER A 430 -1.29 18.17 -5.51
C SER A 430 -2.58 18.75 -6.12
N LEU A 431 -2.43 19.58 -7.15
CA LEU A 431 -3.58 20.06 -7.91
C LEU A 431 -4.02 18.95 -8.87
N PHE A 432 -5.33 18.73 -8.94
CA PHE A 432 -5.94 17.88 -9.94
C PHE A 432 -6.35 18.75 -11.13
N ARG A 433 -5.88 18.42 -12.34
CA ARG A 433 -6.15 19.20 -13.55
C ARG A 433 -6.41 18.28 -14.74
N PRO A 434 -7.67 18.12 -15.18
CA PRO A 434 -7.97 17.42 -16.43
C PRO A 434 -7.32 18.15 -17.62
N GLN A 435 -6.80 17.39 -18.59
CA GLN A 435 -6.16 17.89 -19.81
C GLN A 435 -6.99 17.45 -21.01
N ASN A 436 -7.50 18.41 -21.78
CA ASN A 436 -8.29 18.15 -23.01
C ASN A 436 -9.49 17.18 -22.82
N LEU A 437 -9.95 17.00 -21.58
CA LEU A 437 -11.02 16.09 -21.22
C LEU A 437 -12.31 16.87 -20.98
N LYS A 438 -13.37 16.48 -21.69
CA LYS A 438 -14.69 17.10 -21.60
C LYS A 438 -15.64 16.21 -20.80
N ARG A 439 -16.52 16.79 -19.99
CA ARG A 439 -17.50 16.04 -19.19
C ARG A 439 -18.39 15.17 -20.07
N GLU A 440 -18.86 15.72 -21.19
CA GLU A 440 -19.77 15.04 -22.11
C GLU A 440 -19.13 13.77 -22.70
N HIS A 441 -17.80 13.77 -22.87
CA HIS A 441 -17.06 12.61 -23.35
C HIS A 441 -17.08 11.45 -22.35
N LEU A 442 -17.02 11.73 -21.05
CA LEU A 442 -17.12 10.69 -20.03
C LEU A 442 -18.58 10.29 -19.80
N ALA A 443 -19.47 11.28 -19.73
CA ALA A 443 -20.88 11.09 -19.39
C ALA A 443 -21.69 10.31 -20.43
N GLN A 444 -21.21 10.23 -21.67
CA GLN A 444 -21.84 9.37 -22.69
C GLN A 444 -21.74 7.87 -22.34
N TYR A 445 -20.75 7.49 -21.53
CA TYR A 445 -20.55 6.11 -21.07
C TYR A 445 -21.08 5.95 -19.64
N ASP A 446 -20.58 6.78 -18.72
CA ASP A 446 -20.98 6.75 -17.31
C ASP A 446 -21.08 8.19 -16.76
N PRO A 447 -22.30 8.73 -16.61
CA PRO A 447 -22.53 10.04 -16.00
C PRO A 447 -22.03 10.15 -14.56
N GLU A 448 -22.12 9.07 -13.78
CA GLU A 448 -21.66 9.03 -12.39
C GLU A 448 -20.14 9.15 -12.35
N PHE A 449 -19.43 8.40 -13.20
CA PHE A 449 -17.98 8.54 -13.35
C PHE A 449 -17.59 9.96 -13.76
N ALA A 450 -18.30 10.55 -14.74
CA ALA A 450 -18.02 11.92 -15.19
C ALA A 450 -18.18 12.94 -14.06
N GLU A 451 -19.23 12.79 -13.23
CA GLU A 451 -19.47 13.64 -12.07
C GLU A 451 -18.40 13.45 -10.99
N GLN A 452 -18.04 12.22 -10.65
CA GLN A 452 -17.08 11.98 -9.58
C GLN A 452 -15.63 12.25 -10.01
N TYR A 453 -15.25 11.91 -11.23
CA TYR A 453 -13.88 12.10 -11.73
C TYR A 453 -13.54 13.59 -11.95
N LEU A 454 -14.49 14.39 -12.45
CA LEU A 454 -14.28 15.83 -12.72
C LEU A 454 -14.83 16.75 -11.63
N GLY A 455 -15.70 16.24 -10.75
CA GLY A 455 -16.55 17.02 -9.84
C GLY A 455 -17.79 17.56 -10.54
N PRO A 456 -18.82 18.06 -9.83
CA PRO A 456 -19.94 18.81 -10.39
C PRO A 456 -19.49 20.08 -11.11
N GLU A 457 -20.27 20.60 -12.05
CA GLU A 457 -19.92 21.80 -12.83
C GLU A 457 -19.69 23.05 -11.97
N ASN A 458 -20.50 23.20 -10.93
CA ASN A 458 -20.39 24.30 -9.98
C ASN A 458 -19.31 24.06 -8.91
N GLN A 459 -18.77 22.85 -8.81
CA GLN A 459 -17.78 22.45 -7.81
C GLN A 459 -16.75 21.47 -8.41
N PRO A 460 -15.95 21.92 -9.40
CA PRO A 460 -14.95 21.07 -10.02
C PRO A 460 -13.88 20.66 -9.01
N VAL A 461 -13.29 19.48 -9.22
CA VAL A 461 -12.17 18.99 -8.40
C VAL A 461 -10.95 19.89 -8.58
N ARG A 462 -10.38 20.36 -7.48
CA ARG A 462 -9.19 21.23 -7.47
C ARG A 462 -7.94 20.53 -6.97
N TYR A 463 -8.10 19.67 -5.98
CA TYR A 463 -7.00 18.97 -5.30
C TYR A 463 -7.10 17.47 -5.47
N MET A 464 -5.96 16.79 -5.47
CA MET A 464 -5.91 15.33 -5.54
C MET A 464 -6.57 14.66 -4.33
N MET A 465 -6.53 15.29 -3.15
CA MET A 465 -7.31 14.84 -1.99
C MET A 465 -8.81 14.77 -2.31
N GLN A 466 -9.37 15.82 -2.92
CA GLN A 466 -10.77 15.84 -3.35
C GLN A 466 -11.04 14.79 -4.44
N ALA A 467 -10.11 14.62 -5.38
CA ALA A 467 -10.19 13.59 -6.41
C ALA A 467 -10.28 12.19 -5.78
N CYS A 468 -9.44 11.90 -4.79
CA CYS A 468 -9.46 10.65 -4.03
C CYS A 468 -10.78 10.47 -3.25
N GLN A 469 -11.29 11.52 -2.59
CA GLN A 469 -12.59 11.46 -1.93
C GLN A 469 -13.72 11.11 -2.90
N ARG A 470 -13.72 11.70 -4.10
CA ARG A 470 -14.72 11.37 -5.14
C ARG A 470 -14.54 9.98 -5.75
N MET A 471 -13.30 9.50 -5.87
CA MET A 471 -13.05 8.09 -6.22
C MET A 471 -13.72 7.17 -5.20
N PHE A 472 -13.61 7.46 -3.89
CA PHE A 472 -14.34 6.70 -2.87
C PHE A 472 -15.86 6.85 -2.97
N PHE A 473 -16.39 8.04 -3.29
CA PHE A 473 -17.83 8.22 -3.53
C PHE A 473 -18.31 7.34 -4.70
N TYR A 474 -17.56 7.31 -5.80
CA TYR A 474 -17.86 6.48 -6.98
C TYR A 474 -17.80 4.98 -6.70
N LEU A 475 -16.89 4.57 -5.81
CA LEU A 475 -16.71 3.18 -5.39
C LEU A 475 -17.57 2.80 -4.17
N LYS A 476 -18.33 3.73 -3.58
CA LYS A 476 -19.00 3.50 -2.28
C LYS A 476 -19.88 2.27 -2.29
N ASP A 477 -20.74 2.14 -3.30
CA ASP A 477 -21.74 1.08 -3.33
C ASP A 477 -21.07 -0.30 -3.43
N VAL A 478 -20.00 -0.42 -4.23
CA VAL A 478 -19.22 -1.66 -4.31
C VAL A 478 -18.39 -1.91 -3.04
N LEU A 479 -17.87 -0.86 -2.38
CA LEU A 479 -17.17 -1.00 -1.10
C LEU A 479 -18.11 -1.48 0.01
N LYS A 480 -19.39 -1.06 0.00
CA LYS A 480 -20.42 -1.55 0.91
C LYS A 480 -20.80 -2.99 0.59
N GLU A 481 -21.07 -3.29 -0.69
CA GLU A 481 -21.47 -4.62 -1.15
C GLU A 481 -20.41 -5.68 -0.80
N LEU A 482 -19.13 -5.35 -0.97
CA LEU A 482 -18.01 -6.25 -0.67
C LEU A 482 -17.63 -6.31 0.82
N GLY A 483 -18.26 -5.50 1.68
CA GLY A 483 -17.89 -5.40 3.09
C GLY A 483 -16.56 -4.67 3.36
N PHE A 484 -15.95 -4.05 2.35
CA PHE A 484 -14.65 -3.40 2.45
C PHE A 484 -14.71 -2.06 3.19
N LEU A 485 -15.81 -1.31 3.06
CA LEU A 485 -15.92 0.07 3.58
C LEU A 485 -15.57 0.19 5.08
N TYR A 486 -15.95 -0.82 5.87
CA TYR A 486 -15.72 -0.87 7.31
C TYR A 486 -14.69 -1.92 7.71
N SER A 487 -13.93 -2.45 6.74
CA SER A 487 -12.83 -3.37 7.01
C SER A 487 -11.74 -2.65 7.82
N PRO A 488 -11.13 -3.30 8.83
CA PRO A 488 -9.99 -2.74 9.54
C PRO A 488 -8.82 -2.44 8.59
N PHE A 489 -8.67 -3.20 7.50
CA PHE A 489 -7.60 -3.01 6.52
C PHE A 489 -7.78 -1.74 5.66
N LEU A 490 -9.02 -1.35 5.34
CA LEU A 490 -9.29 -0.15 4.55
C LEU A 490 -9.27 1.14 5.39
N LYS A 491 -9.45 1.01 6.71
CA LYS A 491 -9.52 2.14 7.65
C LYS A 491 -8.33 3.12 7.51
N PRO A 492 -7.05 2.71 7.49
CA PRO A 492 -5.94 3.65 7.39
C PRO A 492 -5.91 4.44 6.06
N ILE A 493 -6.41 3.84 4.99
CA ILE A 493 -6.53 4.53 3.70
C ILE A 493 -7.64 5.58 3.76
N LEU A 494 -8.82 5.22 4.28
CA LEU A 494 -9.93 6.18 4.44
C LEU A 494 -9.56 7.30 5.42
N GLN A 495 -8.77 7.01 6.45
CA GLN A 495 -8.26 8.03 7.36
C GLN A 495 -7.37 9.06 6.67
N SER A 496 -6.54 8.65 5.70
CA SER A 496 -5.71 9.57 4.92
C SER A 496 -6.49 10.66 4.18
N VAL A 497 -7.74 10.39 3.82
CA VAL A 497 -8.58 11.28 2.97
C VAL A 497 -9.82 11.84 3.66
N PHE A 498 -10.38 11.16 4.65
CA PHE A 498 -11.61 11.57 5.34
C PHE A 498 -11.41 11.78 6.85
N GLY A 499 -10.41 11.12 7.45
CA GLY A 499 -10.19 11.10 8.89
C GLY A 499 -9.26 12.20 9.40
N ASN A 500 -8.84 12.05 10.65
CA ASN A 500 -7.73 12.76 11.25
C ASN A 500 -6.71 11.74 11.74
N VAL A 501 -5.43 12.11 11.73
CA VAL A 501 -4.39 11.40 12.48
C VAL A 501 -4.09 12.17 13.76
N SER A 502 -3.65 11.48 14.81
CA SER A 502 -3.49 12.05 16.15
C SER A 502 -2.51 13.23 16.26
N TYR A 503 -1.58 13.35 15.31
CA TYR A 503 -0.46 14.29 15.37
C TYR A 503 -0.44 15.32 14.22
N ALA A 504 -1.36 15.25 13.26
CA ALA A 504 -1.38 16.16 12.10
C ALA A 504 -2.77 16.24 11.45
N GLU A 505 -3.07 17.40 10.89
CA GLU A 505 -4.27 17.59 10.07
C GLU A 505 -4.04 17.01 8.66
N PRO A 506 -5.03 16.32 8.09
CA PRO A 506 -4.98 15.78 6.74
C PRO A 506 -4.82 16.89 5.69
N PRO A 507 -4.36 16.56 4.48
CA PRO A 507 -4.08 15.20 3.98
C PRO A 507 -2.81 14.59 4.59
N ILE A 508 -2.84 13.27 4.81
CA ILE A 508 -1.75 12.53 5.45
C ILE A 508 -1.55 11.18 4.77
N THR A 509 -0.32 10.90 4.35
CA THR A 509 0.14 9.57 3.90
C THR A 509 1.36 9.16 4.71
N GLU A 510 1.95 8.00 4.41
CA GLU A 510 3.21 7.59 5.02
C GLU A 510 4.37 8.53 4.64
N ALA A 511 4.35 9.14 3.45
CA ALA A 511 5.30 10.20 3.10
C ALA A 511 5.13 11.44 4.00
N GLU A 512 3.90 11.91 4.24
CA GLU A 512 3.68 12.99 5.19
C GLU A 512 4.11 12.60 6.62
N TYR A 513 3.87 11.36 7.05
CA TYR A 513 4.35 10.89 8.35
C TYR A 513 5.88 10.98 8.48
N GLN A 514 6.64 10.53 7.47
CA GLN A 514 8.09 10.64 7.46
C GLN A 514 8.57 12.10 7.52
N LEU A 515 7.95 12.99 6.74
CA LEU A 515 8.27 14.42 6.73
C LEU A 515 7.95 15.10 8.09
N SER A 516 6.82 14.73 8.70
CA SER A 516 6.42 15.20 10.03
C SER A 516 7.43 14.78 11.10
N LEU A 517 7.87 13.52 11.07
CA LEU A 517 8.85 13.01 12.03
C LEU A 517 10.21 13.71 11.87
N TYR A 518 10.68 13.88 10.63
CA TYR A 518 11.89 14.65 10.34
C TYR A 518 11.81 16.06 10.95
N GLN A 519 10.71 16.77 10.69
CA GLN A 519 10.53 18.13 11.20
C GLN A 519 10.42 18.17 12.73
N TYR A 520 9.69 17.23 13.33
CA TYR A 520 9.58 17.13 14.79
C TYR A 520 10.94 16.95 15.45
N LYS A 521 11.78 16.06 14.93
CA LYS A 521 13.13 15.85 15.46
C LYS A 521 13.99 17.11 15.35
N LEU A 522 13.91 17.79 14.20
CA LEU A 522 14.61 19.06 13.98
C LEU A 522 14.16 20.14 14.97
N ASP A 523 12.86 20.28 15.21
CA ASP A 523 12.29 21.26 16.14
C ASP A 523 12.65 20.97 17.61
N ASN A 524 12.93 19.71 17.95
CA ASN A 524 13.32 19.27 19.29
C ASN A 524 14.85 19.17 19.50
N ASN A 525 15.66 19.65 18.54
CA ASN A 525 17.13 19.53 18.55
C ASN A 525 17.65 18.08 18.63
N GLU A 526 16.89 17.14 18.06
CA GLU A 526 17.31 15.75 17.88
C GLU A 526 18.00 15.55 16.53
N ASN A 527 18.67 14.40 16.34
CA ASN A 527 19.19 14.03 15.01
C ASN A 527 18.01 13.77 14.06
N PRO A 528 17.82 14.54 12.98
CA PRO A 528 16.64 14.44 12.13
C PRO A 528 16.66 13.21 11.20
N ASN A 529 17.73 12.41 11.22
CA ASN A 529 17.77 11.12 10.53
C ASN A 529 16.66 10.19 11.07
N ILE A 530 15.80 9.70 10.17
CA ILE A 530 14.67 8.83 10.51
C ILE A 530 14.89 7.34 10.21
N LEU A 531 16.10 6.92 9.81
CA LEU A 531 16.41 5.54 9.42
C LEU A 531 16.01 4.54 10.52
N ASN A 532 16.48 4.78 11.76
CA ASN A 532 16.22 3.89 12.88
C ASN A 532 14.74 3.84 13.25
N ASP A 533 14.03 4.95 13.07
CA ASP A 533 12.58 4.98 13.27
C ASP A 533 11.88 4.14 12.21
N LEU A 534 12.31 4.22 10.95
CA LEU A 534 11.76 3.39 9.87
C LEU A 534 12.06 1.90 10.07
N ILE A 535 13.25 1.52 10.56
CA ILE A 535 13.55 0.14 10.97
C ILE A 535 12.54 -0.31 12.06
N TYR A 536 12.39 0.50 13.11
CA TYR A 536 11.47 0.20 14.20
C TYR A 536 10.01 0.09 13.72
N PHE A 537 9.52 1.06 12.95
CA PHE A 537 8.15 1.09 12.43
C PHE A 537 7.87 -0.05 11.49
N THR A 538 8.81 -0.39 10.60
CA THR A 538 8.65 -1.53 9.69
C THR A 538 8.44 -2.81 10.48
N ILE A 539 9.19 -3.02 11.56
CA ILE A 539 9.01 -4.19 12.41
C ILE A 539 7.67 -4.13 13.15
N GLU A 540 7.39 -3.03 13.86
CA GLU A 540 6.20 -2.88 14.70
C GLU A 540 4.90 -3.05 13.90
N TYR A 541 4.81 -2.42 12.72
CA TYR A 541 3.58 -2.35 11.93
C TYR A 541 3.43 -3.45 10.88
N CYS A 542 4.43 -4.33 10.71
CA CYS A 542 4.31 -5.53 9.87
C CYS A 542 4.21 -6.83 10.66
N GLN A 543 4.45 -6.82 11.98
CA GLN A 543 4.23 -8.00 12.83
C GLN A 543 2.74 -8.28 13.09
N ASP A 544 1.94 -7.24 13.32
CA ASP A 544 0.48 -7.33 13.42
C ASP A 544 -0.14 -6.68 12.18
N PRO A 545 -0.87 -7.44 11.34
CA PRO A 545 -1.42 -6.92 10.10
C PRO A 545 -2.58 -5.93 10.28
N LEU A 546 -3.05 -5.68 11.51
CA LEU A 546 -4.04 -4.64 11.80
C LEU A 546 -3.42 -3.30 12.20
N ASN A 547 -2.12 -3.28 12.51
CA ASN A 547 -1.45 -2.09 13.00
C ASN A 547 -1.02 -1.17 11.83
N ASN A 548 -1.00 0.14 12.09
CA ASN A 548 -0.57 1.16 11.13
C ASN A 548 -0.04 2.42 11.84
N PRO A 549 0.99 3.10 11.31
CA PRO A 549 1.53 4.32 11.92
C PRO A 549 0.55 5.51 11.93
N LEU A 550 -0.36 5.58 10.95
CA LEU A 550 -1.34 6.65 10.79
C LEU A 550 -2.54 6.44 11.72
N THR A 551 -2.29 6.45 13.03
CA THR A 551 -3.33 6.28 14.05
C THR A 551 -4.19 7.54 14.19
N GLY A 552 -5.49 7.37 14.46
CA GLY A 552 -6.39 8.50 14.68
C GLY A 552 -7.86 8.12 14.56
N ILE A 553 -8.69 9.10 14.22
CA ILE A 553 -10.15 8.95 14.14
C ILE A 553 -10.56 8.86 12.68
N LEU A 554 -11.20 7.75 12.30
CA LEU A 554 -11.89 7.66 11.03
C LEU A 554 -13.18 8.47 11.14
N SER A 555 -13.34 9.46 10.26
CA SER A 555 -14.57 10.21 10.13
C SER A 555 -15.05 10.13 8.70
N LEU A 556 -16.29 9.70 8.47
CA LEU A 556 -16.87 9.58 7.14
C LEU A 556 -18.01 10.58 6.93
N PRO A 557 -18.08 11.21 5.74
CA PRO A 557 -19.23 12.03 5.38
C PRO A 557 -20.48 11.16 5.19
N ARG A 558 -21.65 11.78 5.24
CA ARG A 558 -22.94 11.13 4.94
C ARG A 558 -22.88 10.40 3.60
N GLU A 559 -22.28 11.02 2.60
CA GLU A 559 -22.15 10.50 1.24
C GLU A 559 -21.43 9.15 1.16
N MET A 560 -20.62 8.77 2.16
CA MET A 560 -20.01 7.43 2.26
C MET A 560 -20.83 6.47 3.14
N ARG A 561 -21.51 6.99 4.18
CA ARG A 561 -22.19 6.17 5.19
C ARG A 561 -23.59 5.74 4.75
N GLU A 562 -24.32 6.63 4.09
CA GLU A 562 -25.66 6.45 3.53
C GLU A 562 -25.52 6.27 2.02
#